data_AF-A0A0K0E2X1-F1
#
_entry.id   AF-A0A0K0E2X1-F1
#
_cell.length_a   1.000
_cell.length_b   1.000
_cell.length_c   1.000
_cell.angle_alpha   90.00
_cell.angle_beta   90.00
_cell.angle_gamma   90.00
#
_symmetry.space_group_name_H-M   'P 1'
#
loop_
_entity.id
_entity.type
_entity.pdbx_description
1 polymer ?
#
loop_
_entity_poly.entity_id
_entity_poly.type
_entity_poly.pdbx_seq_one_letter_code
_entity_poly.pdbx_strand_id
1 'polypeptide(L)'
;MTFIGKKLPILSMEDDELFPKNKIFDVPKTIANFEIKLFTELNDISTPLWWSRLIISSRGYLANYIEKDEEKLFLTDDAFILLHKVFVEKDYTFTSLDFIKALLYLFKTPKMSDNFYYTNQNDFENKMENDNKTNCTFSLEKYDVKDKNGIISPCEVVFGKYGVANIKTAEIQKDGYLMFMKILSILILRFKEENEHGKKKGIRFNIDNEWQPDDRVVLFQQFYSGNRTWVLTDFDRHIMNYWRPKGANVIFGDAYIDKKKRSGFMLCDYCGMLEQSVNQFPTFRDMKFCTEHCLNMLLDEKKISI
;
A
#
# COMPACT_ATOMS: atom_id res chain seq x y z
N MET A 1 2.45 4.72 28.85
CA MET A 1 1.63 3.49 28.84
C MET A 1 2.45 2.39 28.18
N THR A 2 2.86 1.38 28.93
CA THR A 2 3.50 0.18 28.37
C THR A 2 2.41 -0.64 27.67
N PHE A 3 2.43 -0.70 26.34
CA PHE A 3 1.55 -1.58 25.56
C PHE A 3 1.90 -3.03 25.89
N ILE A 4 1.25 -3.61 26.90
CA ILE A 4 1.39 -5.03 27.23
C ILE A 4 0.67 -5.82 26.14
N GLY A 5 1.44 -6.43 25.24
CA GLY A 5 1.09 -7.67 24.54
C GLY A 5 0.25 -7.60 23.25
N LYS A 6 -0.12 -6.43 22.73
CA LYS A 6 -0.84 -6.36 21.44
C LYS A 6 0.12 -6.74 20.29
N LYS A 7 -0.28 -7.70 19.46
CA LYS A 7 0.49 -8.16 18.30
C LYS A 7 -0.12 -7.60 17.03
N LEU A 8 0.73 -7.34 16.04
CA LEU A 8 0.24 -6.99 14.71
C LEU A 8 -0.34 -8.24 14.04
N PRO A 9 -1.49 -8.11 13.35
CA PRO A 9 -2.05 -9.21 12.60
C PRO A 9 -1.10 -9.60 11.46
N ILE A 10 -1.13 -10.88 11.11
CA ILE A 10 -0.28 -11.47 10.08
C ILE A 10 -0.78 -11.05 8.71
N LEU A 11 0.16 -10.68 7.84
CA LEU A 11 -0.08 -10.33 6.46
C LEU A 11 0.71 -11.29 5.56
N SER A 12 0.10 -12.37 5.09
CA SER A 12 0.77 -13.29 4.15
C SER A 12 0.06 -13.27 2.80
N MET A 13 0.82 -13.27 1.70
CA MET A 13 0.24 -13.40 0.35
C MET A 13 -0.26 -14.82 0.01
N GLU A 14 0.09 -15.79 0.84
CA GLU A 14 -0.49 -17.14 0.80
C GLU A 14 -1.78 -17.25 1.63
N ASP A 15 -2.18 -16.16 2.29
CA ASP A 15 -3.44 -16.11 3.02
C ASP A 15 -4.59 -15.93 2.04
N ASP A 16 -5.27 -17.02 1.69
CA ASP A 16 -6.39 -17.02 0.75
C ASP A 16 -7.59 -16.18 1.21
N GLU A 17 -7.69 -15.81 2.49
CA GLU A 17 -8.73 -14.88 2.97
C GLU A 17 -8.39 -13.43 2.61
N LEU A 18 -7.11 -13.05 2.75
CA LEU A 18 -6.62 -11.72 2.37
C LEU A 18 -6.46 -11.60 0.85
N PHE A 19 -5.92 -12.63 0.21
CA PHE A 19 -5.54 -12.67 -1.20
C PHE A 19 -6.06 -13.92 -1.91
N PRO A 20 -7.39 -14.03 -2.13
CA PRO A 20 -7.99 -15.18 -2.81
C PRO A 20 -7.37 -15.44 -4.19
N LYS A 21 -7.03 -16.70 -4.50
CA LYS A 21 -6.49 -17.10 -5.81
C LYS A 21 -7.57 -17.23 -6.90
N ASN A 22 -8.46 -16.23 -6.99
CA ASN A 22 -9.56 -16.21 -7.96
C ASN A 22 -9.05 -15.81 -9.35
N LYS A 23 -9.62 -16.41 -10.40
CA LYS A 23 -9.30 -16.07 -11.81
C LYS A 23 -9.83 -14.71 -12.24
N ILE A 24 -10.93 -14.27 -11.65
CA ILE A 24 -11.60 -13.02 -11.99
C ILE A 24 -11.36 -12.04 -10.85
N PHE A 25 -11.05 -10.81 -11.23
CA PHE A 25 -10.89 -9.72 -10.29
C PHE A 25 -12.24 -9.29 -9.73
N ASP A 26 -12.45 -9.51 -8.44
CA ASP A 26 -13.63 -9.02 -7.73
C ASP A 26 -13.22 -7.84 -6.84
N VAL A 27 -13.30 -6.63 -7.41
CA VAL A 27 -13.12 -5.40 -6.64
C VAL A 27 -14.29 -5.29 -5.66
N PRO A 28 -14.03 -5.14 -4.35
CA PRO A 28 -15.07 -4.83 -3.39
C PRO A 28 -15.81 -3.58 -3.84
N LYS A 29 -17.13 -3.64 -3.97
CA LYS A 29 -17.92 -2.44 -4.29
C LYS A 29 -17.90 -1.44 -3.14
N THR A 30 -17.76 -1.90 -1.91
CA THR A 30 -17.72 -1.04 -0.72
C THR A 30 -16.72 -1.49 0.31
N ILE A 31 -16.36 -0.57 1.19
CA ILE A 31 -15.57 -0.87 2.38
C ILE A 31 -16.45 -1.59 3.40
N ALA A 32 -15.93 -2.68 3.98
CA ALA A 32 -16.58 -3.43 5.05
C ALA A 32 -16.58 -2.62 6.36
N ASN A 33 -17.54 -2.90 7.26
CA ASN A 33 -17.60 -2.24 8.55
C ASN A 33 -16.45 -2.69 9.47
N PHE A 34 -15.78 -1.73 10.09
CA PHE A 34 -14.89 -1.92 11.22
C PHE A 34 -14.98 -0.73 12.19
N GLU A 35 -14.58 -0.93 13.45
CA GLU A 35 -14.58 0.17 14.43
C GLU A 35 -13.37 1.08 14.21
N ILE A 36 -13.60 2.38 14.06
CA ILE A 36 -12.52 3.38 13.93
C ILE A 36 -11.53 3.29 15.10
N LYS A 37 -12.03 3.04 16.32
CA LYS A 37 -11.19 2.87 17.51
C LYS A 37 -10.17 1.74 17.35
N LEU A 38 -10.58 0.60 16.79
CA LEU A 38 -9.67 -0.53 16.54
C LEU A 38 -8.63 -0.18 15.47
N PHE A 39 -9.03 0.58 14.43
CA PHE A 39 -8.07 1.11 13.47
C PHE A 39 -7.03 2.01 14.15
N THR A 40 -7.46 2.94 15.01
CA THR A 40 -6.53 3.83 15.73
C THR A 40 -5.56 3.01 16.59
N GLU A 41 -6.06 2.04 17.35
CA GLU A 41 -5.22 1.16 18.16
C GLU A 41 -4.22 0.35 17.33
N LEU A 42 -4.64 -0.19 16.18
CA LEU A 42 -3.75 -0.90 15.25
C LEU A 42 -2.69 0.04 14.66
N ASN A 43 -3.11 1.23 14.22
CA ASN A 43 -2.23 2.23 13.63
C ASN A 43 -1.17 2.71 14.62
N ASP A 44 -1.50 2.84 15.90
CA ASP A 44 -0.60 3.29 16.96
C ASP A 44 0.50 2.26 17.30
N ILE A 45 0.23 0.97 17.13
CA ILE A 45 1.22 -0.10 17.40
C ILE A 45 1.98 -0.56 16.13
N SER A 46 1.53 -0.11 14.95
CA SER A 46 2.10 -0.54 13.67
C SER A 46 3.44 0.15 13.38
N THR A 47 4.31 -0.57 12.67
CA THR A 47 5.61 -0.04 12.23
C THR A 47 5.52 0.42 10.78
N PRO A 48 6.38 1.37 10.35
CA PRO A 48 6.50 1.76 8.94
C PRO A 48 6.70 0.54 8.02
N LEU A 49 7.53 -0.44 8.45
CA LEU A 49 7.77 -1.66 7.70
C LEU A 49 6.49 -2.50 7.51
N TRP A 50 5.67 -2.65 8.56
CA TRP A 50 4.41 -3.40 8.47
C TRP A 50 3.44 -2.71 7.49
N TRP A 51 3.31 -1.38 7.58
CA TRP A 51 2.51 -0.60 6.64
C TRP A 51 3.02 -0.71 5.20
N SER A 52 4.32 -0.56 4.98
CA SER A 52 4.90 -0.73 3.63
C SER A 52 4.57 -2.10 3.05
N ARG A 53 4.71 -3.18 3.84
CA ARG A 53 4.40 -4.53 3.37
C ARG A 53 2.93 -4.74 3.09
N LEU A 54 2.01 -4.17 3.89
CA LEU A 54 0.58 -4.19 3.61
C LEU A 54 0.27 -3.52 2.27
N ILE A 55 0.85 -2.35 2.03
CA ILE A 55 0.65 -1.57 0.81
C ILE A 55 1.23 -2.32 -0.39
N ILE A 56 2.47 -2.83 -0.29
CA ILE A 56 3.13 -3.64 -1.32
C ILE A 56 2.31 -4.89 -1.66
N SER A 57 1.81 -5.62 -0.65
CA SER A 57 0.99 -6.83 -0.88
C SER A 57 -0.33 -6.50 -1.58
N SER A 58 -1.01 -5.45 -1.11
CA SER A 58 -2.29 -5.00 -1.66
C SER A 58 -2.13 -4.54 -3.11
N ARG A 59 -1.05 -3.77 -3.37
CA ARG A 59 -0.66 -3.32 -4.71
C ARG A 59 -0.37 -4.50 -5.62
N GLY A 60 0.49 -5.41 -5.17
CA GLY A 60 0.87 -6.59 -5.94
C GLY A 60 -0.35 -7.39 -6.34
N TYR A 61 -1.21 -7.69 -5.36
CA TYR A 61 -2.45 -8.41 -5.62
C TYR A 61 -3.31 -7.75 -6.68
N LEU A 62 -3.56 -6.43 -6.60
CA LEU A 62 -4.30 -5.69 -7.64
C LEU A 62 -3.61 -5.75 -9.00
N ALA A 63 -2.30 -5.50 -9.05
CA ALA A 63 -1.54 -5.38 -10.30
C ALA A 63 -1.70 -6.62 -11.21
N ASN A 64 -1.75 -7.83 -10.64
CA ASN A 64 -1.94 -9.07 -11.43
C ASN A 64 -3.25 -9.14 -12.22
N TYR A 65 -4.25 -8.40 -11.76
CA TYR A 65 -5.56 -8.38 -12.42
C TYR A 65 -5.68 -7.29 -13.48
N ILE A 66 -4.79 -6.29 -13.43
CA ILE A 66 -4.84 -5.09 -14.29
C ILE A 66 -3.56 -4.89 -15.11
N GLU A 67 -2.58 -5.79 -15.04
CA GLU A 67 -1.25 -5.67 -15.68
C GLU A 67 -1.34 -5.33 -17.18
N LYS A 68 -2.37 -5.83 -17.88
CA LYS A 68 -2.59 -5.59 -19.32
C LYS A 68 -3.10 -4.19 -19.65
N ASP A 69 -3.52 -3.42 -18.65
CA ASP A 69 -4.02 -2.06 -18.78
C ASP A 69 -2.99 -1.11 -18.16
N GLU A 70 -2.06 -0.62 -19.00
CA GLU A 70 -0.94 0.23 -18.56
C GLU A 70 -1.42 1.53 -17.89
N GLU A 71 -2.50 2.15 -18.40
CA GLU A 71 -3.08 3.36 -17.82
C GLU A 71 -3.64 3.08 -16.43
N LYS A 72 -4.38 1.97 -16.29
CA LYS A 72 -4.93 1.56 -15.00
C LYS A 72 -3.83 1.22 -14.00
N LEU A 73 -2.82 0.47 -14.43
CA LEU A 73 -1.66 0.15 -13.59
C LEU A 73 -0.97 1.43 -13.09
N PHE A 74 -0.65 2.35 -13.99
CA PHE A 74 0.00 3.63 -13.66
C PHE A 74 -0.79 4.43 -12.62
N LEU A 75 -2.10 4.64 -12.86
CA LEU A 75 -2.92 5.44 -11.94
C LEU A 75 -3.20 4.71 -10.61
N THR A 76 -3.26 3.38 -10.59
CA THR A 76 -3.36 2.64 -9.31
C THR A 76 -2.05 2.67 -8.52
N ASP A 77 -0.89 2.66 -9.20
CA ASP A 77 0.41 2.86 -8.55
C ASP A 77 0.44 4.22 -7.83
N ASP A 78 -0.10 5.30 -8.43
CA ASP A 78 -0.25 6.61 -7.75
C ASP A 78 -1.07 6.52 -6.45
N ALA A 79 -2.16 5.74 -6.44
CA ALA A 79 -2.95 5.53 -5.22
C ALA A 79 -2.14 4.82 -4.13
N PHE A 80 -1.35 3.81 -4.49
CA PHE A 80 -0.49 3.11 -3.53
C PHE A 80 0.71 3.94 -3.07
N ILE A 81 1.26 4.81 -3.92
CA ILE A 81 2.26 5.81 -3.52
C ILE A 81 1.65 6.76 -2.49
N LEU A 82 0.42 7.25 -2.70
CA LEU A 82 -0.25 8.12 -1.74
C LEU A 82 -0.52 7.38 -0.41
N LEU A 83 -0.98 6.13 -0.46
CA LEU A 83 -1.10 5.29 0.74
C LEU A 83 0.26 5.18 1.46
N HIS A 84 1.36 4.98 0.74
CA HIS A 84 2.68 4.90 1.35
C HIS A 84 3.08 6.20 2.06
N LYS A 85 2.86 7.35 1.41
CA LYS A 85 3.11 8.67 2.00
C LYS A 85 2.28 8.91 3.27
N VAL A 86 1.01 8.51 3.26
CA VAL A 86 0.09 8.67 4.40
C VAL A 86 0.44 7.74 5.58
N PHE A 87 0.70 6.46 5.31
CA PHE A 87 0.80 5.45 6.36
C PHE A 87 2.24 5.20 6.83
N VAL A 88 3.22 5.32 5.94
CA VAL A 88 4.63 4.97 6.21
C VAL A 88 5.45 6.22 6.45
N GLU A 89 5.47 7.13 5.47
CA GLU A 89 6.36 8.30 5.49
C GLU A 89 5.84 9.37 6.43
N LYS A 90 4.52 9.41 6.62
CA LYS A 90 3.80 10.49 7.31
C LYS A 90 4.08 11.86 6.66
N ASP A 91 4.36 11.85 5.37
CA ASP A 91 4.61 13.03 4.53
C ASP A 91 3.36 13.34 3.69
N TYR A 92 2.29 13.70 4.40
CA TYR A 92 1.04 14.12 3.79
C TYR A 92 0.34 15.15 4.67
N THR A 93 -0.43 16.03 4.05
CA THR A 93 -1.15 17.11 4.74
C THR A 93 -2.13 16.58 5.80
N PHE A 94 -2.72 15.40 5.53
CA PHE A 94 -3.72 14.76 6.38
C PHE A 94 -3.16 13.54 7.10
N THR A 95 -3.66 13.27 8.31
CA THR A 95 -3.23 12.09 9.07
C THR A 95 -3.80 10.80 8.45
N SER A 96 -3.23 9.65 8.81
CA SER A 96 -3.80 8.35 8.41
C SER A 96 -5.23 8.15 8.89
N LEU A 97 -5.60 8.73 10.05
CA LEU A 97 -6.98 8.70 10.54
C LEU A 97 -7.93 9.54 9.67
N ASP A 98 -7.52 10.76 9.32
CA ASP A 98 -8.32 11.62 8.44
C ASP A 98 -8.51 10.96 7.07
N PHE A 99 -7.46 10.31 6.56
CA PHE A 99 -7.51 9.59 5.29
C PHE A 99 -8.47 8.39 5.33
N ILE A 100 -8.40 7.54 6.37
CA ILE A 100 -9.33 6.41 6.53
C ILE A 100 -10.78 6.87 6.67
N LYS A 101 -11.00 7.91 7.47
CA LYS A 101 -12.30 8.56 7.62
C LYS A 101 -12.86 9.04 6.29
N ALA A 102 -12.02 9.67 5.47
CA ALA A 102 -12.41 10.12 4.15
C ALA A 102 -12.75 8.96 3.21
N LEU A 103 -11.95 7.89 3.19
CA LEU A 103 -12.26 6.69 2.40
C LEU A 103 -13.56 6.02 2.84
N LEU A 104 -13.79 5.88 4.15
CA LEU A 104 -15.02 5.33 4.70
C LEU A 104 -16.24 6.14 4.33
N TYR A 105 -16.13 7.47 4.37
CA TYR A 105 -17.16 8.35 3.85
C TYR A 105 -17.40 8.00 2.38
N LEU A 106 -16.41 8.17 1.50
CA LEU A 106 -16.57 8.00 0.06
C LEU A 106 -17.08 6.63 -0.40
N PHE A 107 -16.69 5.54 0.26
CA PHE A 107 -16.84 4.18 -0.28
C PHE A 107 -17.62 3.18 0.58
N LYS A 108 -18.30 3.61 1.65
CA LYS A 108 -19.15 2.69 2.44
C LYS A 108 -20.44 2.30 1.73
N THR A 109 -20.98 3.12 0.84
CA THR A 109 -22.25 2.87 0.14
C THR A 109 -22.04 2.47 -1.33
N PRO A 110 -22.60 1.33 -1.81
CA PRO A 110 -22.29 0.82 -3.15
C PRO A 110 -22.78 1.72 -4.29
N LYS A 111 -23.88 2.45 -4.07
CA LYS A 111 -24.41 3.39 -5.08
C LYS A 111 -23.47 4.57 -5.34
N MET A 112 -22.52 4.84 -4.45
CA MET A 112 -21.48 5.86 -4.65
C MET A 112 -20.24 5.29 -5.34
N SER A 113 -19.95 3.99 -5.15
CA SER A 113 -18.85 3.33 -5.87
C SER A 113 -19.20 3.11 -7.34
N ASP A 114 -20.45 2.75 -7.62
CA ASP A 114 -20.96 2.50 -8.96
C ASP A 114 -21.53 3.85 -9.47
N ASN A 115 -20.70 4.62 -10.19
CA ASN A 115 -20.89 6.03 -10.63
C ASN A 115 -20.32 7.09 -9.68
N PHE A 116 -19.03 6.96 -9.33
CA PHE A 116 -18.29 7.93 -8.50
C PHE A 116 -18.27 9.34 -9.14
N TYR A 117 -19.32 10.11 -8.92
CA TYR A 117 -19.28 11.55 -9.11
C TYR A 117 -18.67 12.14 -7.84
N TYR A 118 -17.74 13.08 -8.01
CA TYR A 118 -17.03 13.83 -6.97
C TYR A 118 -17.94 14.65 -6.01
N THR A 119 -19.23 14.35 -5.94
CA THR A 119 -20.21 15.08 -5.14
C THR A 119 -20.11 14.67 -3.67
N ASN A 120 -20.18 15.67 -2.80
CA ASN A 120 -20.18 15.57 -1.35
C ASN A 120 -21.33 14.63 -0.91
N GLN A 121 -21.11 13.64 -0.03
CA GLN A 121 -22.22 12.77 0.40
C GLN A 121 -23.32 13.54 1.10
N ASN A 122 -23.06 14.75 1.61
CA ASN A 122 -24.12 15.63 2.14
C ASN A 122 -25.27 15.82 1.12
N ASP A 123 -24.98 15.88 -0.19
CA ASP A 123 -26.02 16.00 -1.23
C ASP A 123 -26.81 14.69 -1.46
N PHE A 124 -26.20 13.54 -1.13
CA PHE A 124 -26.82 12.21 -1.23
C PHE A 124 -27.58 11.81 0.05
N GLU A 125 -27.07 12.15 1.24
CA GLU A 125 -27.75 11.96 2.53
C GLU A 125 -29.09 12.69 2.51
N ASN A 126 -29.11 13.94 2.05
CA ASN A 126 -30.34 14.73 1.87
C ASN A 126 -31.34 14.08 0.89
N LYS A 127 -30.88 13.26 -0.07
CA LYS A 127 -31.77 12.50 -0.98
C LYS A 127 -32.24 11.18 -0.35
N MET A 128 -31.40 10.45 0.37
CA MET A 128 -31.80 9.20 1.05
C MET A 128 -32.71 9.42 2.26
N GLU A 129 -32.51 10.49 3.05
CA GLU A 129 -33.44 10.87 4.13
C GLU A 129 -34.85 11.19 3.60
N ASN A 130 -34.94 11.71 2.37
CA ASN A 130 -36.22 11.94 1.70
C ASN A 130 -36.85 10.65 1.14
N ASP A 131 -36.05 9.67 0.73
CA ASP A 131 -36.56 8.45 0.10
C ASP A 131 -36.95 7.34 1.10
N ASN A 132 -36.39 7.27 2.31
CA ASN A 132 -36.69 6.19 3.26
C ASN A 132 -36.98 6.67 4.69
N LYS A 133 -38.26 6.90 4.99
CA LYS A 133 -38.82 6.99 6.36
C LYS A 133 -38.79 5.64 7.14
N THR A 134 -37.78 4.81 6.95
CA THR A 134 -37.64 3.53 7.65
C THR A 134 -36.25 3.36 8.26
N ASN A 135 -36.13 3.73 9.53
CA ASN A 135 -35.22 3.27 10.60
C ASN A 135 -33.97 2.44 10.20
N CYS A 136 -33.17 2.90 9.26
CA CYS A 136 -31.81 2.44 9.06
C CYS A 136 -30.88 3.54 9.54
N THR A 137 -30.46 3.45 10.80
CA THR A 137 -29.33 4.20 11.36
C THR A 137 -28.01 3.72 10.71
N PHE A 138 -27.89 3.85 9.38
CA PHE A 138 -26.60 4.01 8.72
C PHE A 138 -26.17 5.47 8.87
N SER A 139 -26.08 5.95 10.11
CA SER A 139 -25.26 7.12 10.39
C SER A 139 -23.83 6.68 10.08
N LEU A 140 -23.38 6.92 8.84
CA LEU A 140 -21.99 7.24 8.63
C LEU A 140 -21.70 8.34 9.64
N GLU A 141 -20.89 8.06 10.66
CA GLU A 141 -20.38 9.14 11.50
C GLU A 141 -19.87 10.21 10.55
N LYS A 142 -20.42 11.43 10.61
CA LYS A 142 -19.95 12.52 9.76
C LYS A 142 -18.49 12.74 10.09
N TYR A 143 -17.61 12.23 9.23
CA TYR A 143 -16.18 12.36 9.40
C TYR A 143 -15.72 13.66 8.77
N ASP A 144 -16.15 14.78 9.36
CA ASP A 144 -15.66 16.08 8.96
C ASP A 144 -14.17 16.16 9.25
N VAL A 145 -13.36 16.22 8.19
CA VAL A 145 -11.93 16.54 8.30
C VAL A 145 -11.82 18.05 8.39
N LYS A 146 -11.13 18.57 9.41
CA LYS A 146 -11.01 20.01 9.65
C LYS A 146 -9.59 20.47 9.39
N ASP A 147 -9.44 21.58 8.67
CA ASP A 147 -8.18 22.32 8.59
C ASP A 147 -8.32 23.70 9.25
N LYS A 148 -7.32 24.57 9.05
CA LYS A 148 -7.35 25.95 9.56
C LYS A 148 -8.44 26.80 8.91
N ASN A 149 -8.95 26.42 7.73
CA ASN A 149 -9.86 27.19 6.90
C ASN A 149 -11.32 26.70 6.98
N GLY A 150 -11.59 25.51 7.54
CA GLY A 150 -12.93 24.99 7.73
C GLY A 150 -13.01 23.46 7.65
N ILE A 151 -14.18 22.98 7.23
CA ILE A 151 -14.41 21.56 6.95
C ILE A 151 -13.93 21.27 5.52
N ILE A 152 -13.00 20.34 5.38
CA ILE A 152 -12.51 19.83 4.11
C ILE A 152 -13.35 18.63 3.71
N SER A 153 -13.76 18.60 2.43
CA SER A 153 -14.50 17.47 1.91
C SER A 153 -13.63 16.19 1.90
N PRO A 154 -14.19 15.02 2.25
CA PRO A 154 -13.49 13.74 2.11
C PRO A 154 -12.88 13.50 0.74
N CYS A 155 -13.49 14.01 -0.32
CA CYS A 155 -12.93 13.90 -1.67
C CYS A 155 -11.63 14.70 -1.81
N GLU A 156 -11.57 15.91 -1.26
CA GLU A 156 -10.36 16.74 -1.28
C GLU A 156 -9.23 16.15 -0.43
N VAL A 157 -9.56 15.41 0.63
CA VAL A 157 -8.58 14.69 1.45
C VAL A 157 -7.89 13.57 0.68
N VAL A 158 -8.59 12.89 -0.23
CA VAL A 158 -8.06 11.71 -0.94
C VAL A 158 -7.51 12.08 -2.32
N PHE A 159 -8.21 12.96 -3.04
CA PHE A 159 -7.97 13.22 -4.45
C PHE A 159 -7.66 14.70 -4.77
N GLY A 160 -7.67 15.57 -3.76
CA GLY A 160 -7.46 17.00 -3.93
C GLY A 160 -8.67 17.76 -4.47
N LYS A 161 -8.46 19.03 -4.83
CA LYS A 161 -9.53 19.94 -5.24
C LYS A 161 -10.30 19.42 -6.45
N TYR A 162 -11.60 19.72 -6.52
CA TYR A 162 -12.46 19.33 -7.63
C TYR A 162 -11.90 19.83 -8.98
N GLY A 163 -11.79 18.92 -9.95
CA GLY A 163 -11.39 19.22 -11.32
C GLY A 163 -11.59 18.02 -12.24
N VAL A 164 -11.83 18.26 -13.54
CA VAL A 164 -12.13 17.20 -14.53
C VAL A 164 -11.03 16.12 -14.57
N ALA A 165 -9.76 16.53 -14.53
CA ALA A 165 -8.62 15.60 -14.50
C ALA A 165 -8.62 14.72 -13.25
N ASN A 166 -9.00 15.27 -12.10
CA ASN A 166 -9.01 14.54 -10.84
C ASN A 166 -10.17 13.55 -10.75
N ILE A 167 -11.28 13.78 -11.47
CA ILE A 167 -12.41 12.83 -11.54
C ILE A 167 -11.98 11.54 -12.22
N LYS A 168 -11.40 11.62 -13.43
CA LYS A 168 -10.93 10.43 -14.17
C LYS A 168 -9.88 9.67 -13.36
N THR A 169 -8.96 10.41 -12.74
CA THR A 169 -7.94 9.84 -11.85
C THR A 169 -8.59 9.10 -10.67
N ALA A 170 -9.59 9.71 -10.03
CA ALA A 170 -10.26 9.13 -8.88
C ALA A 170 -11.05 7.86 -9.22
N GLU A 171 -11.72 7.81 -10.37
CA GLU A 171 -12.45 6.63 -10.83
C GLU A 171 -11.56 5.38 -10.91
N ILE A 172 -10.31 5.57 -11.38
CA ILE A 172 -9.34 4.47 -11.53
C ILE A 172 -8.64 4.16 -10.20
N GLN A 173 -8.19 5.19 -9.48
CA GLN A 173 -7.54 5.04 -8.17
C GLN A 173 -8.46 4.39 -7.12
N LYS A 174 -9.77 4.54 -7.26
CA LYS A 174 -10.80 3.91 -6.42
C LYS A 174 -10.53 2.43 -6.21
N ASP A 175 -10.18 1.68 -7.25
CA ASP A 175 -9.95 0.24 -7.17
C ASP A 175 -8.77 -0.10 -6.24
N GLY A 176 -7.72 0.73 -6.27
CA GLY A 176 -6.57 0.63 -5.36
C GLY A 176 -6.98 0.84 -3.90
N TYR A 177 -7.76 1.88 -3.61
CA TYR A 177 -8.24 2.16 -2.27
C TYR A 177 -9.21 1.10 -1.76
N LEU A 178 -10.17 0.65 -2.58
CA LEU A 178 -11.13 -0.40 -2.21
C LEU A 178 -10.42 -1.72 -1.90
N MET A 179 -9.42 -2.08 -2.70
CA MET A 179 -8.62 -3.28 -2.44
C MET A 179 -7.84 -3.17 -1.13
N PHE A 180 -7.10 -2.07 -0.94
CA PHE A 180 -6.37 -1.83 0.30
C PHE A 180 -7.31 -1.88 1.52
N MET A 181 -8.47 -1.21 1.44
CA MET A 181 -9.42 -1.13 2.53
C MET A 181 -10.09 -2.48 2.84
N LYS A 182 -10.31 -3.34 1.85
CA LYS A 182 -10.78 -4.71 2.08
C LYS A 182 -9.80 -5.50 2.94
N ILE A 183 -8.54 -5.51 2.53
CA ILE A 183 -7.47 -6.25 3.23
C ILE A 183 -7.29 -5.66 4.64
N LEU A 184 -7.23 -4.34 4.75
CA LEU A 184 -7.12 -3.65 6.04
C LEU A 184 -8.31 -3.96 6.97
N SER A 185 -9.54 -4.00 6.45
CA SER A 185 -10.73 -4.32 7.25
C SER A 185 -10.65 -5.72 7.85
N ILE A 186 -10.22 -6.71 7.07
CA ILE A 186 -10.01 -8.08 7.56
C ILE A 186 -8.93 -8.10 8.65
N LEU A 187 -7.82 -7.38 8.45
CA LEU A 187 -6.74 -7.28 9.42
C LEU A 187 -7.17 -6.60 10.73
N ILE A 188 -8.03 -5.58 10.67
CA ILE A 188 -8.59 -4.92 11.86
C ILE A 188 -9.49 -5.89 12.64
N LEU A 189 -10.32 -6.67 11.94
CA LEU A 189 -11.15 -7.70 12.59
C LEU A 189 -10.29 -8.79 13.24
N ARG A 190 -9.24 -9.25 12.57
CA ARG A 190 -8.28 -10.20 13.14
C ARG A 190 -7.55 -9.61 14.36
N PHE A 191 -7.17 -8.33 14.30
CA PHE A 191 -6.56 -7.63 15.43
C PHE A 191 -7.50 -7.60 16.65
N LYS A 192 -8.80 -7.36 16.42
CA LYS A 192 -9.83 -7.47 17.47
C LYS A 192 -9.87 -8.88 18.07
N GLU A 193 -10.01 -9.90 17.22
CA GLU A 193 -10.07 -11.30 17.66
C GLU A 193 -8.83 -11.73 18.45
N GLU A 194 -7.64 -11.33 18.01
CA GLU A 194 -6.39 -11.62 18.72
C GLU A 194 -6.33 -10.95 20.09
N ASN A 195 -6.80 -9.71 20.19
CA ASN A 195 -6.88 -8.98 21.47
C ASN A 195 -7.92 -9.58 22.42
N GLU A 196 -9.04 -10.10 21.91
CA GLU A 196 -10.13 -10.68 22.72
C GLU A 196 -9.86 -12.14 23.14
N HIS A 197 -9.28 -12.95 22.24
CA HIS A 197 -9.14 -14.40 22.45
C HIS A 197 -7.69 -14.87 22.68
N GLY A 198 -6.70 -13.99 22.55
CA GLY A 198 -5.30 -14.23 22.91
C GLY A 198 -4.56 -15.30 22.10
N LYS A 199 -5.17 -15.91 21.07
CA LYS A 199 -4.58 -17.01 20.29
C LYS A 199 -5.07 -17.11 18.83
N LYS A 200 -4.17 -16.85 17.88
CA LYS A 200 -4.09 -17.54 16.57
C LYS A 200 -2.61 -17.78 16.20
N LYS A 201 -2.35 -18.77 15.32
CA LYS A 201 -1.02 -19.25 14.90
C LYS A 201 -0.24 -18.11 14.23
N GLY A 202 0.96 -17.80 14.74
CA GLY A 202 1.77 -16.65 14.34
C GLY A 202 2.88 -16.99 13.33
N ILE A 203 2.93 -16.27 12.22
CA ILE A 203 4.15 -16.05 11.41
C ILE A 203 4.63 -14.63 11.73
N ARG A 204 5.93 -14.45 12.00
CA ARG A 204 6.50 -13.20 12.54
C ARG A 204 7.07 -12.32 11.43
N PHE A 205 6.30 -11.33 10.96
CA PHE A 205 6.75 -10.41 9.90
C PHE A 205 8.00 -9.59 10.21
N ASN A 206 8.20 -9.18 11.47
CA ASN A 206 9.42 -8.48 11.86
C ASN A 206 10.69 -9.36 11.77
N ILE A 207 10.57 -10.67 11.53
CA ILE A 207 11.67 -11.65 11.50
C ILE A 207 11.56 -12.59 10.27
N ASP A 208 10.68 -12.35 9.29
CA ASP A 208 10.15 -13.44 8.45
C ASP A 208 11.05 -13.95 7.30
N ASN A 209 11.20 -15.27 7.25
CA ASN A 209 11.76 -16.06 6.16
C ASN A 209 10.71 -16.54 5.13
N GLU A 210 9.42 -16.32 5.40
CA GLU A 210 8.29 -16.70 4.53
C GLU A 210 7.72 -15.54 3.71
N TRP A 211 8.23 -14.31 3.84
CA TRP A 211 8.03 -13.31 2.79
C TRP A 211 8.82 -13.76 1.55
N GLN A 212 8.18 -14.60 0.76
CA GLN A 212 8.54 -14.82 -0.62
C GLN A 212 7.72 -13.82 -1.44
N PRO A 213 8.37 -13.02 -2.29
CA PRO A 213 7.63 -12.36 -3.33
C PRO A 213 7.13 -13.49 -4.22
N ASP A 214 5.82 -13.72 -4.22
CA ASP A 214 5.22 -14.43 -5.35
C ASP A 214 5.38 -13.54 -6.59
N ASP A 215 5.26 -14.10 -7.80
CA ASP A 215 5.26 -13.31 -9.04
C ASP A 215 4.13 -12.27 -9.10
N ARG A 216 3.27 -12.29 -8.08
CA ARG A 216 2.22 -11.35 -7.80
C ARG A 216 2.63 -10.02 -7.17
N VAL A 217 3.78 -9.88 -6.49
CA VAL A 217 4.15 -8.62 -5.79
C VAL A 217 4.70 -7.57 -6.75
N VAL A 218 5.56 -8.05 -7.64
CA VAL A 218 6.34 -7.28 -8.59
C VAL A 218 6.04 -7.81 -9.97
N LEU A 219 6.00 -6.91 -10.96
CA LEU A 219 5.83 -7.35 -12.33
C LEU A 219 7.14 -7.96 -12.82
N PHE A 220 7.09 -9.21 -13.24
CA PHE A 220 8.21 -9.88 -13.90
C PHE A 220 7.94 -9.94 -15.39
N GLN A 221 8.79 -9.30 -16.19
CA GLN A 221 8.76 -9.45 -17.64
C GLN A 221 9.70 -10.57 -18.06
N GLN A 222 9.20 -11.45 -18.92
CA GLN A 222 10.04 -12.47 -19.54
C GLN A 222 10.70 -11.89 -20.80
N PHE A 223 12.03 -11.82 -20.80
CA PHE A 223 12.81 -11.31 -21.94
C PHE A 223 13.31 -12.43 -22.87
N TYR A 224 13.54 -13.63 -22.33
CA TYR A 224 13.96 -14.83 -23.09
C TYR A 224 13.31 -16.09 -22.50
N SER A 225 13.39 -17.25 -23.16
CA SER A 225 12.84 -18.51 -22.63
C SER A 225 13.43 -18.81 -21.24
N GLY A 226 12.59 -18.75 -20.20
CA GLY A 226 12.99 -18.96 -18.81
C GLY A 226 13.67 -17.77 -18.10
N ASN A 227 13.95 -16.66 -18.80
CA ASN A 227 14.55 -15.48 -18.17
C ASN A 227 13.48 -14.43 -17.82
N ARG A 228 13.16 -14.34 -16.53
CA ARG A 228 12.28 -13.31 -15.95
C ARG A 228 13.13 -12.23 -15.27
N THR A 229 12.83 -10.97 -15.58
CA THR A 229 13.46 -9.78 -15.00
C THR A 229 12.36 -8.96 -14.33
N TRP A 230 12.59 -8.45 -13.13
CA TRP A 230 11.66 -7.50 -12.50
C TRP A 230 11.56 -6.22 -13.34
N VAL A 231 10.36 -5.68 -13.49
CA VAL A 231 10.15 -4.35 -14.07
C VAL A 231 9.89 -3.40 -12.92
N LEU A 232 10.76 -2.40 -12.76
CA LEU A 232 10.55 -1.34 -11.77
C LEU A 232 9.48 -0.38 -12.29
N THR A 233 8.27 -0.48 -11.73
CA THR A 233 7.25 0.55 -11.91
C THR A 233 7.54 1.76 -11.04
N ASP A 234 6.74 2.81 -11.18
CA ASP A 234 6.90 4.02 -10.38
C ASP A 234 6.65 3.76 -8.89
N PHE A 235 5.73 2.85 -8.55
CA PHE A 235 5.57 2.37 -7.17
C PHE A 235 6.84 1.68 -6.66
N ASP A 236 7.43 0.75 -7.43
CA ASP A 236 8.63 0.03 -7.01
C ASP A 236 9.81 1.00 -6.80
N ARG A 237 9.99 1.98 -7.70
CA ARG A 237 11.01 3.04 -7.57
C ARG A 237 10.79 3.89 -6.33
N HIS A 238 9.53 4.22 -6.03
CA HIS A 238 9.15 4.97 -4.84
C HIS A 238 9.57 4.22 -3.56
N ILE A 239 9.22 2.93 -3.45
CA ILE A 239 9.61 2.08 -2.31
C ILE A 239 11.14 1.95 -2.21
N MET A 240 11.81 1.74 -3.34
CA MET A 240 13.26 1.65 -3.41
C MET A 240 13.96 2.89 -2.89
N ASN A 241 13.45 4.07 -3.26
CA ASN A 241 14.01 5.34 -2.84
C ASN A 241 13.78 5.62 -1.36
N TYR A 242 12.58 5.38 -0.84
CA TYR A 242 12.27 5.63 0.56
C TYR A 242 13.08 4.72 1.50
N TRP A 243 13.16 3.42 1.17
CA TRP A 243 13.82 2.42 2.03
C TRP A 243 15.31 2.24 1.75
N ARG A 244 15.94 3.15 1.01
CA ARG A 244 17.34 3.03 0.60
C ARG A 244 18.28 2.72 1.78
N PRO A 245 19.27 1.81 1.62
CA PRO A 245 19.55 0.92 0.48
C PRO A 245 18.78 -0.41 0.58
N LYS A 246 17.83 -0.54 1.49
CA LYS A 246 17.11 -1.79 1.81
C LYS A 246 15.79 -1.93 1.05
N GLY A 247 15.49 -1.07 0.09
CA GLY A 247 14.24 -1.13 -0.66
C GLY A 247 13.95 -2.51 -1.25
N ALA A 248 14.97 -3.17 -1.82
CA ALA A 248 14.81 -4.52 -2.36
C ALA A 248 14.46 -5.54 -1.26
N ASN A 249 15.02 -5.41 -0.05
CA ASN A 249 14.64 -6.24 1.09
C ASN A 249 13.19 -6.00 1.54
N VAL A 250 12.67 -4.79 1.39
CA VAL A 250 11.28 -4.47 1.73
C VAL A 250 10.31 -5.05 0.69
N ILE A 251 10.65 -4.95 -0.60
CA ILE A 251 9.84 -5.48 -1.70
C ILE A 251 9.91 -7.01 -1.76
N PHE A 252 11.11 -7.59 -1.73
CA PHE A 252 11.34 -9.02 -1.95
C PHE A 252 11.49 -9.84 -0.67
N GLY A 253 11.67 -9.20 0.49
CA GLY A 253 11.98 -9.90 1.74
C GLY A 253 13.44 -10.33 1.86
N ASP A 254 13.87 -10.43 3.11
CA ASP A 254 15.26 -10.73 3.45
C ASP A 254 15.67 -12.12 2.94
N ALA A 255 14.82 -13.14 3.08
CA ALA A 255 15.14 -14.49 2.63
C ALA A 255 15.37 -14.59 1.11
N TYR A 256 14.59 -13.87 0.29
CA TYR A 256 14.80 -13.82 -1.16
C TYR A 256 16.14 -13.14 -1.49
N ILE A 257 16.40 -11.99 -0.88
CA ILE A 257 17.63 -11.22 -1.11
C ILE A 257 18.85 -12.02 -0.66
N ASP A 258 18.78 -12.71 0.47
CA ASP A 258 19.86 -13.56 0.98
C ASP A 258 20.07 -14.80 0.12
N LYS A 259 19.00 -15.39 -0.43
CA LYS A 259 19.12 -16.45 -1.44
C LYS A 259 19.84 -15.93 -2.69
N LYS A 260 19.50 -14.74 -3.19
CA LYS A 260 20.15 -14.14 -4.37
C LYS A 260 21.61 -13.79 -4.11
N LYS A 261 21.94 -13.25 -2.93
CA LYS A 261 23.33 -13.01 -2.49
C LYS A 261 24.15 -14.29 -2.44
N ARG A 262 23.60 -15.39 -1.91
CA ARG A 262 24.25 -16.71 -1.94
C ARG A 262 24.47 -17.25 -3.36
N SER A 263 23.64 -16.84 -4.32
CA SER A 263 23.82 -17.13 -5.74
C SER A 263 24.77 -16.17 -6.46
N GLY A 264 25.45 -15.26 -5.74
CA GLY A 264 26.45 -14.34 -6.27
C GLY A 264 25.91 -12.99 -6.76
N PHE A 265 24.60 -12.75 -6.69
CA PHE A 265 24.01 -11.46 -7.04
C PHE A 265 24.30 -10.43 -5.96
N MET A 266 24.59 -9.20 -6.36
CA MET A 266 24.85 -8.08 -5.45
C MET A 266 23.73 -7.04 -5.50
N LEU A 267 23.69 -6.20 -4.46
CA LEU A 267 22.87 -5.00 -4.44
C LEU A 267 23.75 -3.79 -4.78
N CYS A 268 23.17 -2.78 -5.40
CA CYS A 268 23.77 -1.45 -5.45
C CYS A 268 23.84 -0.90 -4.01
N ASP A 269 25.04 -0.52 -3.57
CA ASP A 269 25.27 -0.03 -2.21
C ASP A 269 24.55 1.29 -1.93
N TYR A 270 24.22 2.04 -2.99
CA TYR A 270 23.41 3.24 -2.89
C TYR A 270 21.93 2.90 -2.85
N CYS A 271 21.33 2.61 -4.01
CA CYS A 271 19.87 2.55 -4.14
C CYS A 271 19.28 1.21 -3.68
N GLY A 272 20.09 0.18 -3.46
CA GLY A 272 19.61 -1.15 -3.13
C GLY A 272 19.12 -1.98 -4.32
N MET A 273 19.30 -1.51 -5.56
CA MET A 273 18.93 -2.25 -6.78
C MET A 273 19.60 -3.63 -6.77
N LEU A 274 18.87 -4.69 -7.09
CA LEU A 274 19.42 -6.04 -7.26
C LEU A 274 19.95 -6.24 -8.68
N GLU A 275 21.11 -6.86 -8.80
CA GLU A 275 21.66 -7.29 -10.09
C GLU A 275 20.68 -8.20 -10.86
N GLN A 276 20.62 -8.03 -12.18
CA GLN A 276 19.89 -8.90 -13.11
C GLN A 276 20.75 -10.07 -13.59
N SER A 277 22.06 -9.89 -13.58
CA SER A 277 23.06 -10.94 -13.78
C SER A 277 24.20 -10.75 -12.80
N VAL A 278 24.82 -11.84 -12.37
CA VAL A 278 25.99 -11.81 -11.48
C VAL A 278 27.09 -10.94 -12.11
N ASN A 279 27.67 -10.05 -11.31
CA ASN A 279 28.71 -9.09 -11.74
C ASN A 279 28.24 -8.03 -12.76
N GLN A 280 26.94 -7.77 -12.88
CA GLN A 280 26.42 -6.67 -13.69
C GLN A 280 26.92 -5.31 -13.19
N PHE A 281 27.03 -5.11 -11.87
CA PHE A 281 27.39 -3.81 -11.32
C PHE A 281 28.90 -3.63 -11.24
N PRO A 282 29.44 -2.50 -11.76
CA PRO A 282 30.82 -2.10 -11.55
C PRO A 282 31.17 -1.96 -10.08
N THR A 283 32.47 -1.95 -9.78
CA THR A 283 33.01 -1.81 -8.41
C THR A 283 34.04 -0.71 -8.36
N PHE A 284 33.94 0.20 -7.38
CA PHE A 284 34.92 1.23 -7.12
C PHE A 284 35.24 1.27 -5.62
N ARG A 285 36.51 1.00 -5.24
CA ARG A 285 36.96 0.91 -3.83
C ARG A 285 35.99 0.05 -2.98
N ASP A 286 35.71 -1.17 -3.45
CA ASP A 286 34.77 -2.15 -2.86
C ASP A 286 33.29 -1.73 -2.81
N MET A 287 32.92 -0.62 -3.45
CA MET A 287 31.52 -0.19 -3.56
C MET A 287 30.90 -0.64 -4.88
N LYS A 288 29.80 -1.38 -4.81
CA LYS A 288 28.99 -1.79 -5.97
C LYS A 288 27.93 -0.73 -6.27
N PHE A 289 27.80 -0.34 -7.53
CA PHE A 289 26.83 0.67 -7.94
C PHE A 289 26.18 0.31 -9.28
N CYS A 290 24.89 0.62 -9.44
CA CYS A 290 24.17 0.30 -10.67
C CYS A 290 24.27 1.39 -11.74
N THR A 291 24.59 2.64 -11.38
CA THR A 291 24.75 3.78 -12.30
C THR A 291 25.81 4.74 -11.78
N GLU A 292 26.39 5.56 -12.65
CA GLU A 292 27.31 6.64 -12.25
C GLU A 292 26.67 7.60 -11.25
N HIS A 293 25.38 7.89 -11.41
CA HIS A 293 24.64 8.68 -10.44
C HIS A 293 24.67 8.04 -9.03
N CYS A 294 24.47 6.73 -8.93
CA CYS A 294 24.56 6.03 -7.64
C CYS A 294 25.97 6.08 -7.06
N LEU A 295 27.00 5.97 -7.89
CA LEU A 295 28.39 6.12 -7.45
C LEU A 295 28.63 7.53 -6.89
N ASN A 296 28.28 8.57 -7.63
CA ASN A 296 28.48 9.96 -7.20
C ASN A 296 27.78 10.23 -5.87
N MET A 297 26.53 9.79 -5.72
CA MET A 297 25.81 9.94 -4.46
C MET A 297 26.46 9.16 -3.31
N LEU A 298 27.00 7.96 -3.55
CA LEU A 298 27.76 7.23 -2.53
C LEU A 298 29.05 7.95 -2.12
N LEU A 299 29.77 8.51 -3.09
CA LEU A 299 30.99 9.26 -2.82
C LEU A 299 30.69 10.51 -2.01
N ASP A 300 29.60 11.22 -2.34
CA ASP A 300 29.13 12.38 -1.60
C ASP A 300 28.70 12.02 -0.17
N GLU A 301 27.89 10.96 0.01
CA GLU A 301 27.45 10.48 1.34
C GLU A 301 28.62 10.04 2.22
N LYS A 302 29.62 9.38 1.61
CA LYS A 302 30.84 8.92 2.32
C LYS A 302 31.94 9.98 2.38
N LYS A 303 31.74 11.16 1.79
CA LYS A 303 32.72 12.26 1.70
C LYS A 303 34.07 11.81 1.12
N ILE A 304 34.03 11.00 0.08
CA ILE A 304 35.22 10.46 -0.59
C ILE A 304 35.52 11.34 -1.81
N SER A 305 36.66 12.03 -1.80
CA SER A 305 37.20 12.66 -3.01
C SER A 305 37.75 11.58 -3.95
N ILE A 306 37.47 11.76 -5.25
CA ILE A 306 38.01 10.92 -6.33
C ILE A 306 39.53 11.12 -6.40
#